data_AF-K8NP71-F1
#
_entry.id   AF-K8NP71-F1
#
_cell.length_a   1.000
_cell.length_b   1.000
_cell.length_c   1.000
_cell.angle_alpha   90.00
_cell.angle_beta   90.00
_cell.angle_gamma   90.00
#
_symmetry.space_group_name_H-M   'P 1'
#
loop_
_entity.id
_entity.type
_entity.pdbx_description
1 polymer ?
#
loop_
_entity_poly.entity_id
_entity_poly.type
_entity_poly.pdbx_seq_one_letter_code
_entity_poly.pdbx_strand_id
1 'polypeptide(L)'
;MVSANVRGRDLGSFVGGDAQRQIGEKVKLPAGYWIGWGGQFEQLVSATQRLTIVVPIALLLIFILLFISLGSAADALLVFSGVPLALTGGILALLLRDIPLSISAGIGFSALSGMAVLNGLVIITFIEKLREEGRALIDAVREGALTRLRPVLMTALVASLGFVPMAIATGAGALRFVSA
;
A
#
# COMPACT_ATOMS: atom_id res chain seq x y z
N MET A 1 -5.31 21.61 29.52
CA MET A 1 -5.25 20.54 28.50
C MET A 1 -6.40 19.59 28.76
N VAL A 2 -7.27 19.37 27.78
CA VAL A 2 -8.38 18.41 27.87
C VAL A 2 -7.98 17.22 27.00
N SER A 3 -7.82 16.05 27.60
CA SER A 3 -7.43 14.82 26.91
C SER A 3 -8.66 13.97 26.65
N ALA A 4 -9.02 13.76 25.39
CA ALA A 4 -10.12 12.88 24.98
C ALA A 4 -9.55 11.58 24.43
N ASN A 5 -9.84 10.45 25.09
CA ASN A 5 -9.39 9.13 24.67
C ASN A 5 -10.50 8.47 23.83
N VAL A 6 -10.25 8.25 22.55
CA VAL A 6 -11.21 7.61 21.63
C VAL A 6 -10.95 6.10 21.64
N ARG A 7 -11.83 5.32 22.27
CA ARG A 7 -11.82 3.85 22.18
C ARG A 7 -12.85 3.40 21.15
N GLY A 8 -12.42 2.64 20.14
CA GLY A 8 -13.31 1.94 19.20
C GLY A 8 -13.67 2.69 17.90
N ARG A 9 -13.02 3.81 17.57
CA ARG A 9 -13.15 4.51 16.27
C ARG A 9 -11.81 5.06 15.79
N ASP A 10 -11.59 5.13 14.48
CA ASP A 10 -10.38 5.72 13.88
C ASP A 10 -10.21 7.19 14.25
N LEU A 11 -9.06 7.52 14.82
CA LEU A 11 -8.63 8.88 15.17
C LEU A 11 -8.77 9.86 13.99
N GLY A 12 -8.50 9.40 12.76
CA GLY A 12 -8.64 10.22 11.54
C GLY A 12 -10.09 10.58 11.21
N SER A 13 -11.02 9.63 11.36
CA SER A 13 -12.45 9.86 11.12
C SER A 13 -13.10 10.71 12.23
N PHE A 14 -12.70 10.48 13.49
CA PHE A 14 -13.25 11.17 14.64
C PHE A 14 -12.79 12.63 14.72
N VAL A 15 -11.50 12.89 14.51
CA VAL A 15 -10.96 14.27 14.58
C VAL A 15 -11.24 15.04 13.28
N GLY A 16 -11.01 14.41 12.12
CA GLY A 16 -11.16 15.06 10.81
C GLY A 16 -12.60 15.22 10.30
N GLY A 17 -13.55 14.40 10.79
CA GLY A 17 -14.95 14.43 10.35
C GLY A 17 -15.92 15.01 11.38
N ASP A 18 -15.94 14.46 12.59
CA ASP A 18 -17.00 14.74 13.59
C ASP A 18 -16.59 15.80 14.62
N ALA A 19 -15.38 15.70 15.20
CA ALA A 19 -14.98 16.56 16.31
C ALA A 19 -14.67 17.99 15.85
N GLN A 20 -13.94 18.16 14.74
CA GLN A 20 -13.67 19.49 14.18
C GLN A 20 -14.96 20.19 13.71
N ARG A 21 -15.93 19.42 13.20
CA ARG A 21 -17.21 19.92 12.71
C ARG A 21 -18.18 20.25 13.85
N GLN A 22 -18.29 19.39 14.86
CA GLN A 22 -19.14 19.64 16.05
C GLN A 22 -18.58 20.74 16.95
N ILE A 23 -17.26 20.86 17.09
CA ILE A 23 -16.64 21.95 17.85
C ILE A 23 -16.80 23.28 17.09
N GLY A 24 -16.67 23.27 15.76
CA GLY A 24 -16.96 24.43 14.92
C GLY A 24 -18.42 24.88 14.96
N GLU A 25 -19.38 23.96 15.07
CA GLU A 25 -20.81 24.29 15.13
C GLU A 25 -21.33 24.65 16.53
N LYS A 26 -20.82 24.01 17.59
CA LYS A 26 -21.37 24.18 18.96
C LYS A 26 -20.53 25.08 19.87
N VAL A 27 -19.29 25.42 19.52
CA VAL A 27 -18.40 26.22 20.37
C VAL A 27 -18.09 27.55 19.68
N LYS A 28 -18.76 28.62 20.13
CA LYS A 28 -18.38 30.00 19.78
C LYS A 28 -17.16 30.39 20.61
N LEU A 29 -15.97 30.37 20.03
CA LEU A 29 -14.76 30.83 20.70
C LEU A 29 -14.72 32.36 20.76
N PRO A 30 -14.46 32.97 21.92
CA PRO A 30 -14.19 34.41 22.01
C PRO A 30 -12.87 34.77 21.32
N ALA A 31 -12.80 35.98 20.76
CA ALA A 31 -11.64 36.46 20.00
C ALA A 31 -10.34 36.37 20.84
N GLY A 32 -9.32 35.71 20.27
CA GLY A 32 -8.01 35.51 20.91
C GLY A 32 -7.68 34.07 21.33
N TYR A 33 -8.62 33.13 21.19
CA TYR A 33 -8.38 31.70 21.44
C TYR A 33 -8.25 30.90 20.14
N TRP A 34 -7.25 30.03 20.08
CA TRP A 34 -6.99 29.10 18.96
C TRP A 34 -7.15 27.66 19.46
N ILE A 35 -7.81 26.81 18.68
CA ILE A 35 -7.87 25.37 18.93
C ILE A 35 -6.76 24.72 18.12
N GLY A 36 -5.76 24.18 18.81
CA GLY A 36 -4.70 23.36 18.23
C GLY A 36 -4.88 21.90 18.62
N TRP A 37 -4.90 21.01 17.64
CA TRP A 37 -4.89 19.56 17.87
C TRP A 37 -3.43 19.10 17.93
N GLY A 38 -2.87 19.01 19.14
CA GLY A 38 -1.50 18.52 19.37
C GLY A 38 -1.45 17.07 19.85
N GLY A 39 -0.27 16.44 19.75
CA GLY A 39 -0.01 15.07 20.26
C GLY A 39 0.15 14.02 19.16
N GLN A 40 -0.30 12.77 19.40
CA GLN A 40 -0.19 11.67 18.43
C GLN A 40 -0.89 11.96 17.10
N PHE A 41 -1.94 12.79 17.09
CA PHE A 41 -2.65 13.20 15.87
C PHE A 41 -1.78 14.05 14.94
N GLU A 42 -1.00 14.99 15.47
CA GLU A 42 -0.09 15.84 14.68
C GLU A 42 1.08 15.03 14.12
N GLN A 43 1.56 14.03 14.86
CA GLN A 43 2.53 13.04 14.38
C GLN A 43 1.93 12.14 13.29
N LEU A 44 0.68 11.68 13.45
CA LEU A 44 -0.08 10.94 12.44
C LEU A 44 -0.26 11.75 11.15
N VAL A 45 -0.68 13.02 11.27
CA VAL A 45 -0.87 13.92 10.13
C VAL A 45 0.46 14.20 9.43
N SER A 46 1.52 14.52 10.19
CA SER A 46 2.86 14.78 9.63
C SER A 46 3.46 13.54 8.96
N ALA A 47 3.27 12.35 9.52
CA ALA A 47 3.73 11.09 8.94
C ALA A 47 2.93 10.73 7.66
N THR A 48 1.62 10.95 7.69
CA THR A 48 0.74 10.75 6.53
C THR A 48 1.15 11.67 5.38
N GLN A 49 1.42 12.95 5.67
CA GLN A 49 1.84 13.92 4.67
C GLN A 49 3.16 13.53 3.99
N ARG A 50 4.12 13.00 4.77
CA ARG A 50 5.38 12.47 4.23
C ARG A 50 5.15 11.26 3.34
N LEU A 51 4.30 10.31 3.75
CA LEU A 51 3.99 9.13 2.95
C LEU A 51 3.28 9.50 1.64
N THR A 52 2.37 10.47 1.65
CA THR A 52 1.70 10.96 0.44
C THR A 52 2.67 11.54 -0.58
N ILE A 53 3.85 12.02 -0.15
CA ILE A 53 4.91 12.52 -1.05
C ILE A 53 5.88 11.41 -1.43
N VAL A 54 6.29 10.56 -0.46
CA VAL A 54 7.29 9.51 -0.69
C VAL A 54 6.75 8.39 -1.59
N VAL A 55 5.50 7.98 -1.43
CA VAL A 55 4.86 6.93 -2.23
C VAL A 55 4.85 7.26 -3.73
N PRO A 56 4.37 8.43 -4.20
CA PRO A 56 4.43 8.77 -5.61
C PRO A 56 5.86 8.96 -6.12
N ILE A 57 6.79 9.50 -5.32
CA ILE A 57 8.21 9.57 -5.70
C ILE A 57 8.77 8.15 -5.92
N ALA A 58 8.47 7.21 -5.03
CA ALA A 58 8.91 5.82 -5.16
C ALA A 58 8.31 5.16 -6.41
N LEU A 59 7.00 5.32 -6.67
CA LEU A 59 6.35 4.82 -7.88
C LEU A 59 6.95 5.40 -9.16
N LEU A 60 7.26 6.69 -9.15
CA LEU A 60 7.88 7.38 -10.28
C LEU A 60 9.31 6.85 -10.53
N LEU A 61 10.09 6.65 -9.47
CA LEU A 61 11.42 6.02 -9.55
C LEU A 61 11.33 4.59 -10.11
N ILE A 62 10.38 3.80 -9.62
CA ILE A 62 10.14 2.44 -10.11
C ILE A 62 9.79 2.47 -11.60
N PHE A 63 8.92 3.39 -12.03
CA PHE A 63 8.55 3.55 -13.44
C PHE A 63 9.75 3.90 -14.33
N ILE A 64 10.61 4.83 -13.89
CA ILE A 64 11.85 5.16 -14.61
C ILE A 64 12.76 3.94 -14.69
N LEU A 65 12.91 3.19 -13.60
CA LEU A 65 13.75 2.00 -13.56
C LEU A 65 13.24 0.90 -14.51
N LEU A 66 11.91 0.72 -14.58
CA LEU A 66 11.27 -0.17 -15.55
C LEU A 66 11.53 0.27 -16.98
N PHE A 67 11.36 1.56 -17.27
CA PHE A 67 11.60 2.10 -18.60
C PHE A 67 13.04 1.86 -19.07
N ILE A 68 14.02 2.07 -18.18
CA ILE A 68 15.43 1.79 -18.47
C ILE A 68 15.70 0.29 -18.60
N SER A 69 15.11 -0.53 -17.73
CA SER A 69 15.38 -1.98 -17.70
C SER A 69 14.74 -2.74 -18.86
N LEU A 70 13.59 -2.29 -19.35
CA LEU A 70 12.83 -2.95 -20.42
C LEU A 70 13.10 -2.31 -21.79
N GLY A 71 13.60 -1.07 -21.83
CA GLY A 71 13.87 -0.34 -23.07
C GLY A 71 12.64 0.01 -23.91
N SER A 72 11.44 -0.40 -23.47
CA SER A 72 10.18 -0.30 -24.20
C SER A 72 9.08 0.26 -23.30
N ALA A 73 8.44 1.34 -23.76
CA ALA A 73 7.35 1.99 -23.04
C ALA A 73 6.12 1.08 -22.91
N ALA A 74 5.86 0.24 -23.91
CA ALA A 74 4.73 -0.69 -23.91
C ALA A 74 4.89 -1.75 -22.81
N ASP A 75 6.11 -2.29 -22.68
CA ASP A 75 6.44 -3.29 -21.66
C ASP A 75 6.44 -2.70 -20.26
N ALA A 76 6.97 -1.47 -20.11
CA ALA A 76 6.88 -0.74 -18.84
C ALA A 76 5.42 -0.46 -18.44
N LEU A 77 4.55 -0.08 -19.38
CA LEU A 77 3.11 0.12 -19.14
C LEU A 77 2.41 -1.18 -18.76
N LEU A 78 2.76 -2.30 -19.40
CA LEU A 78 2.22 -3.62 -19.03
C LEU A 78 2.56 -3.98 -17.59
N VAL A 79 3.82 -3.81 -17.17
CA VAL A 79 4.22 -4.05 -15.77
C VAL A 79 3.55 -3.04 -14.82
N PHE A 80 3.47 -1.78 -15.23
CA PHE A 80 2.86 -0.72 -14.42
C PHE A 80 1.36 -0.95 -14.22
N SER A 81 0.65 -1.56 -15.17
CA SER A 81 -0.75 -1.97 -15.01
C SER A 81 -0.99 -2.96 -13.86
N GLY A 82 0.06 -3.68 -13.44
CA GLY A 82 0.04 -4.54 -12.27
C GLY A 82 -0.06 -3.78 -10.94
N VAL A 83 0.40 -2.52 -10.88
CA VAL A 83 0.33 -1.67 -9.69
C VAL A 83 -1.12 -1.35 -9.29
N PRO A 84 -1.98 -0.75 -10.15
CA PRO A 84 -3.36 -0.49 -9.78
C PRO A 84 -4.14 -1.79 -9.52
N LEU A 85 -3.82 -2.88 -10.22
CA LEU A 85 -4.41 -4.19 -9.96
C LEU A 85 -4.10 -4.68 -8.53
N ALA A 86 -2.84 -4.56 -8.11
CA ALA A 86 -2.39 -4.92 -6.77
C ALA A 86 -3.04 -4.03 -5.70
N LEU A 87 -3.08 -2.70 -5.91
CA LEU A 87 -3.75 -1.75 -5.02
C LEU A 87 -5.23 -2.09 -4.85
N THR A 88 -5.94 -2.37 -5.95
CA THR A 88 -7.36 -2.75 -5.92
C THR A 88 -7.56 -4.04 -5.13
N GLY A 89 -6.72 -5.06 -5.35
CA GLY A 89 -6.77 -6.30 -4.59
C GLY A 89 -6.51 -6.11 -3.08
N GLY A 90 -5.55 -5.27 -2.72
CA GLY A 90 -5.28 -4.96 -1.31
C GLY A 90 -6.40 -4.15 -0.64
N ILE A 91 -7.01 -3.19 -1.35
CA ILE A 91 -8.17 -2.45 -0.84
C ILE A 91 -9.35 -3.40 -0.61
N LEU A 92 -9.60 -4.31 -1.56
CA LEU A 92 -10.63 -5.34 -1.44
C LEU A 92 -10.39 -6.23 -0.21
N ALA A 93 -9.14 -6.63 0.03
CA ALA A 93 -8.77 -7.44 1.18
C ALA A 93 -8.96 -6.71 2.52
N LEU A 94 -8.70 -5.40 2.58
CA LEU A 94 -8.99 -4.58 3.76
C LEU A 94 -10.48 -4.44 4.01
N LEU A 95 -11.27 -4.22 2.95
CA LEU A 95 -12.73 -4.13 3.02
C LEU A 95 -13.35 -5.44 3.51
N LEU A 96 -12.89 -6.59 3.00
CA LEU A 96 -13.35 -7.90 3.46
C LEU A 96 -13.02 -8.19 4.93
N ARG A 97 -12.05 -7.47 5.50
CA ARG A 97 -11.57 -7.67 6.87
C ARG A 97 -12.05 -6.59 7.84
N ASP A 98 -12.82 -5.62 7.35
CA ASP A 98 -13.28 -4.45 8.12
C ASP A 98 -12.15 -3.72 8.87
N ILE A 99 -10.94 -3.69 8.28
CA ILE A 99 -9.79 -2.99 8.86
C ILE A 99 -9.71 -1.59 8.24
N PRO A 100 -9.61 -0.52 9.05
CA PRO A 100 -9.49 0.82 8.52
C PRO A 100 -8.16 1.05 7.81
N LEU A 101 -8.18 1.96 6.82
CA LEU A 101 -6.99 2.43 6.12
C LEU A 101 -6.10 3.22 7.09
N SER A 102 -5.11 2.53 7.67
CA SER A 102 -4.13 3.08 8.60
C SER A 102 -2.76 3.33 7.94
N ILE A 103 -1.87 4.04 8.63
CA ILE A 103 -0.48 4.27 8.17
C ILE A 103 0.23 2.94 7.85
N SER A 104 0.05 1.93 8.71
CA SER A 104 0.62 0.60 8.52
C SER A 104 0.10 -0.07 7.24
N ALA A 105 -1.18 0.15 6.89
CA ALA A 105 -1.74 -0.31 5.62
C ALA A 105 -1.09 0.41 4.42
N GLY A 106 -0.86 1.72 4.51
CA GLY A 106 -0.18 2.50 3.46
C GLY A 106 1.23 1.99 3.13
N ILE A 107 2.02 1.62 4.15
CA ILE A 107 3.34 1.01 3.97
C ILE A 107 3.20 -0.37 3.30
N GLY A 108 2.21 -1.16 3.72
CA GLY A 108 1.88 -2.45 3.08
C GLY A 108 1.52 -2.31 1.60
N PHE A 109 0.71 -1.31 1.23
CA PHE A 109 0.39 -1.01 -0.16
C PHE A 109 1.59 -0.62 -1.00
N SER A 110 2.54 0.09 -0.40
CA SER A 110 3.79 0.47 -1.06
C SER A 110 4.64 -0.77 -1.35
N ALA A 111 4.78 -1.66 -0.37
CA ALA A 111 5.47 -2.94 -0.53
C ALA A 111 4.78 -3.85 -1.56
N LEU A 112 3.44 -3.94 -1.53
CA LEU A 112 2.64 -4.71 -2.48
C LEU A 112 2.84 -4.22 -3.92
N SER A 113 2.85 -2.90 -4.12
CA SER A 113 3.09 -2.29 -5.42
C SER A 113 4.48 -2.66 -5.96
N GLY A 114 5.51 -2.62 -5.11
CA GLY A 114 6.87 -3.03 -5.48
C GLY A 114 6.96 -4.52 -5.84
N MET A 115 6.30 -5.40 -5.09
CA MET A 115 6.23 -6.84 -5.39
C MET A 115 5.53 -7.12 -6.72
N ALA A 116 4.42 -6.41 -7.00
CA ALA A 116 3.70 -6.54 -8.27
C ALA A 116 4.58 -6.16 -9.46
N VAL A 117 5.33 -5.06 -9.33
CA VAL A 117 6.28 -4.60 -10.35
C VAL A 117 7.42 -5.59 -10.55
N LEU A 118 8.05 -6.06 -9.46
CA LEU A 118 9.15 -7.02 -9.55
C LEU A 118 8.70 -8.30 -10.26
N ASN A 119 7.51 -8.79 -9.92
CA ASN A 119 6.95 -9.98 -10.54
C ASN A 119 6.66 -9.77 -12.04
N GLY A 120 6.05 -8.65 -12.40
CA GLY A 120 5.78 -8.29 -13.79
C GLY A 120 7.07 -8.13 -14.60
N LEU A 121 8.05 -7.40 -14.06
CA LEU A 121 9.36 -7.20 -14.68
C LEU A 121 10.04 -8.54 -14.98
N VAL A 122 10.14 -9.44 -14.01
CA VAL A 122 10.80 -10.74 -14.18
C VAL A 122 10.15 -11.60 -15.27
N ILE A 123 8.81 -11.54 -15.39
CA ILE A 123 8.09 -12.26 -16.45
C ILE A 123 8.37 -11.64 -17.81
N ILE A 124 8.24 -10.32 -17.95
CA ILE A 124 8.42 -9.63 -19.22
C ILE A 124 9.88 -9.74 -19.71
N THR A 125 10.87 -9.53 -18.84
CA THR A 125 12.28 -9.70 -19.21
C THR A 125 12.58 -11.12 -19.70
N PHE A 126 11.90 -12.13 -19.16
CA PHE A 126 12.06 -13.52 -19.63
C PHE A 126 11.38 -13.76 -20.98
N ILE A 127 10.19 -13.17 -21.21
CA ILE A 127 9.51 -13.21 -22.51
C ILE A 127 10.37 -12.52 -23.57
N GLU A 128 10.96 -11.36 -23.25
CA GLU A 128 11.81 -10.63 -24.18
C GLU A 128 13.07 -11.41 -24.51
N LYS A 129 13.70 -12.05 -23.52
CA LYS A 129 14.83 -12.97 -23.77
C LYS A 129 14.45 -14.11 -24.72
N LEU A 130 13.29 -14.74 -24.55
CA LEU A 130 12.80 -15.78 -25.46
C LEU A 130 12.53 -15.25 -26.87
N ARG A 131 12.12 -13.99 -27.01
CA ARG A 131 11.96 -13.32 -28.30
C ARG A 131 13.29 -13.03 -28.97
N GLU A 132 14.31 -12.63 -28.21
CA GLU A 132 15.69 -12.45 -28.70
C GLU A 132 16.29 -13.78 -29.20
N GLU A 133 15.90 -14.90 -28.59
CA GLU A 133 16.24 -16.26 -29.04
C GLU A 133 15.48 -16.70 -30.31
N GLY A 134 14.67 -15.82 -30.90
CA GLY A 134 13.98 -16.04 -32.19
C GLY A 134 12.64 -16.74 -32.08
N ARG A 135 12.08 -16.91 -30.87
CA ARG A 135 10.77 -17.55 -30.68
C ARG A 135 9.63 -16.61 -31.05
N ALA A 136 8.54 -17.17 -31.58
CA ALA A 136 7.31 -16.41 -31.83
C ALA A 136 6.72 -15.87 -30.52
N LEU A 137 6.10 -14.68 -30.56
CA LEU A 137 5.57 -13.98 -29.37
C LEU A 137 4.65 -14.86 -28.52
N ILE A 138 3.72 -15.58 -29.15
CA ILE A 138 2.76 -16.44 -28.45
C ILE A 138 3.45 -17.61 -27.73
N ASP A 139 4.46 -18.21 -28.36
CA ASP A 139 5.23 -19.30 -27.76
C ASP A 139 6.09 -18.80 -26.61
N ALA A 140 6.72 -17.63 -26.77
CA ALA A 140 7.51 -16.96 -25.73
C ALA A 140 6.65 -16.60 -24.50
N VAL A 141 5.43 -16.07 -24.71
CA VAL A 141 4.48 -15.77 -23.63
C VAL A 141 4.05 -17.05 -22.91
N ARG A 142 3.72 -18.12 -23.65
CA ARG A 142 3.28 -19.39 -23.07
C ARG A 142 4.37 -20.04 -22.23
N GLU A 143 5.58 -20.11 -22.77
CA GLU A 143 6.73 -20.71 -22.08
C GLU A 143 7.19 -19.85 -20.90
N GLY A 144 7.20 -18.53 -21.07
CA GLY A 144 7.48 -17.59 -19.99
C GLY A 144 6.49 -17.69 -18.84
N ALA A 145 5.19 -17.78 -19.14
CA ALA A 145 4.16 -17.97 -18.14
C ALA A 145 4.33 -19.30 -17.39
N LEU A 146 4.54 -20.42 -18.09
CA LEU A 146 4.70 -21.74 -17.46
C LEU A 146 5.96 -21.83 -16.59
N THR A 147 7.08 -21.27 -17.05
CA THR A 147 8.36 -21.31 -16.34
C THR A 147 8.33 -20.46 -15.07
N ARG A 148 7.65 -19.30 -15.13
CA ARG A 148 7.58 -18.37 -14.00
C ARG A 148 6.45 -18.68 -13.03
N LEU A 149 5.39 -19.39 -13.45
CA LEU A 149 4.27 -19.74 -12.58
C LEU A 149 4.71 -20.36 -11.25
N ARG A 150 5.67 -21.30 -11.28
CA ARG A 150 6.20 -21.94 -10.07
C ARG A 150 6.87 -20.95 -9.12
N PRO A 151 7.87 -20.16 -9.55
CA PRO A 151 8.45 -19.09 -8.74
C PRO A 151 7.44 -18.08 -8.17
N VAL A 152 6.49 -17.61 -9.00
CA VAL A 152 5.48 -16.62 -8.56
C VAL A 152 4.56 -17.21 -7.49
N LEU A 153 4.12 -18.45 -7.68
CA LEU A 153 3.30 -19.13 -6.69
C LEU A 153 4.09 -19.38 -5.40
N MET A 154 5.37 -19.72 -5.48
CA MET A 154 6.21 -19.89 -4.29
C MET A 154 6.32 -18.60 -3.47
N THR A 155 6.61 -17.47 -4.11
CA THR A 155 6.71 -16.17 -3.39
C THR A 155 5.36 -15.75 -2.82
N ALA A 156 4.27 -15.94 -3.57
CA ALA A 156 2.92 -15.66 -3.10
C ALA A 156 2.49 -16.55 -1.93
N LEU A 157 2.82 -17.84 -1.98
CA LEU A 157 2.53 -18.80 -0.91
C LEU A 157 3.36 -18.51 0.34
N VAL A 158 4.65 -18.23 0.21
CA VAL A 158 5.51 -17.86 1.34
C VAL A 158 5.00 -16.59 2.01
N ALA A 159 4.66 -15.55 1.23
CA ALA A 159 4.06 -14.34 1.77
C ALA A 159 2.73 -14.64 2.48
N SER A 160 1.82 -15.36 1.81
CA SER A 160 0.51 -15.70 2.38
C SER A 160 0.65 -16.49 3.68
N LEU A 161 1.48 -17.53 3.71
CA LEU A 161 1.72 -18.34 4.91
C LEU A 161 2.40 -17.55 6.04
N GLY A 162 3.21 -16.53 5.72
CA GLY A 162 3.78 -15.62 6.73
C GLY A 162 2.76 -14.63 7.30
N PHE A 163 1.86 -14.11 6.46
CA PHE A 163 0.84 -13.14 6.87
C PHE A 163 -0.41 -13.78 7.49
N VAL A 164 -0.76 -15.02 7.13
CA VAL A 164 -1.91 -15.76 7.68
C VAL A 164 -1.86 -15.86 9.22
N PRO A 165 -0.79 -16.36 9.87
CA PRO A 165 -0.73 -16.44 11.33
C PRO A 165 -0.72 -15.06 11.99
N MET A 166 -0.05 -14.06 11.38
CA MET A 166 -0.07 -12.68 11.87
C MET A 166 -1.49 -12.09 11.84
N ALA A 167 -2.26 -12.41 10.81
CA ALA A 167 -3.60 -11.87 10.61
C ALA A 167 -4.66 -12.59 11.48
N ILE A 168 -4.44 -13.87 11.84
CA ILE A 168 -5.31 -14.64 12.73
C ILE A 168 -4.94 -14.46 14.22
N ALA A 169 -3.70 -14.06 14.53
CA ALA A 169 -3.25 -13.83 15.89
C ALA A 169 -3.96 -12.62 16.53
N THR A 170 -5.15 -12.87 17.08
CA THR A 170 -5.90 -12.00 17.99
C THR A 170 -5.37 -12.06 19.43
N GLY A 171 -4.24 -12.73 19.70
CA GLY A 171 -3.69 -12.95 21.05
C GLY A 171 -2.28 -12.39 21.26
N ALA A 172 -2.11 -11.67 22.38
CA ALA A 172 -0.87 -11.23 23.06
C ALA A 172 0.08 -10.23 22.36
N GLY A 173 0.13 -10.15 21.03
CA GLY A 173 1.02 -9.21 20.30
C GLY A 173 0.34 -7.94 19.77
N ALA A 174 -0.92 -8.03 19.35
CA ALA A 174 -1.64 -6.94 18.68
C ALA A 174 -2.07 -5.80 19.62
N LEU A 175 -2.28 -6.07 20.91
CA LEU A 175 -2.71 -5.06 21.87
C LEU A 175 -1.59 -4.12 22.36
N ARG A 176 -0.31 -4.48 22.18
CA ARG A 176 0.81 -3.69 22.71
C ARG A 176 1.37 -2.64 21.75
N PHE A 177 0.94 -2.65 20.49
CA PHE A 177 1.27 -1.61 19.49
C PHE A 177 0.23 -0.49 19.41
N VAL A 178 -0.94 -0.65 20.05
CA VAL A 178 -1.95 0.42 20.18
C VAL A 178 -1.80 1.21 21.48
N SER A 179 -0.88 0.80 22.37
CA SER A 179 -0.66 1.40 23.69
C SER A 179 0.78 1.87 23.96
N ALA A 180 1.60 2.11 22.93
CA ALA A 180 2.93 2.69 23.07
C ALA A 180 3.14 3.83 22.06
#